data_AF-A0AAN6SSI9-F1
#
_entry.id   AF-A0AAN6SSI9-F1
#
_cell.length_a   1.000
_cell.length_b   1.000
_cell.length_c   1.000
_cell.angle_alpha   90.00
_cell.angle_beta   90.00
_cell.angle_gamma   90.00
#
_symmetry.space_group_name_H-M   'P 1'
#
loop_
_entity.id
_entity.type
_entity.pdbx_description
1 polymer ?
#
loop_
_entity_poly.entity_id
_entity_poly.type
_entity_poly.pdbx_seq_one_letter_code
_entity_poly.pdbx_strand_id
1 'polypeptide(L)'
;TPDWATSWTREFRSSLAQYSQGMHGADRDLQHLAAEFIEKVIPPVLRPLRTGGQDIRPRLCQENLWAGNIRWIKRLERCVV
;
A
#
# COMPACT_ATOMS: atom_id res chain seq x y z
N THR A 1 -5.75 -16.12 -12.39
CA THR A 1 -4.99 -15.08 -11.65
C THR A 1 -5.81 -14.67 -10.44
N PRO A 2 -5.23 -14.58 -9.22
CA PRO A 2 -5.95 -14.02 -8.08
C PRO A 2 -6.40 -12.59 -8.41
N ASP A 3 -7.53 -12.17 -7.84
CA ASP A 3 -8.01 -10.82 -8.08
C ASP A 3 -7.14 -9.74 -7.42
N TRP A 4 -7.39 -8.49 -7.78
CA TRP A 4 -6.63 -7.34 -7.28
C TRP A 4 -6.56 -7.31 -5.75
N ALA A 5 -7.71 -7.43 -5.08
CA ALA A 5 -7.77 -7.38 -3.62
C ALA A 5 -6.98 -8.53 -2.99
N THR A 6 -7.10 -9.74 -3.54
CA THR A 6 -6.38 -10.93 -3.08
C THR A 6 -4.86 -10.76 -3.26
N SER A 7 -4.45 -10.27 -4.42
CA SER A 7 -3.04 -10.05 -4.75
C SER A 7 -2.42 -9.00 -3.83
N TRP A 8 -3.08 -7.84 -3.69
CA TRP A 8 -2.61 -6.76 -2.82
C TRP A 8 -2.54 -7.20 -1.35
N THR A 9 -3.56 -7.91 -0.85
CA THR A 9 -3.59 -8.42 0.53
C THR A 9 -2.41 -9.35 0.80
N ARG A 10 -2.05 -10.20 -0.17
CA ARG A 10 -0.92 -11.12 -0.06
C ARG A 10 0.40 -10.35 0.02
N GLU A 11 0.62 -9.40 -0.89
CA GLU A 11 1.85 -8.59 -0.89
C GLU A 11 1.99 -7.77 0.39
N PHE A 12 0.92 -7.12 0.84
CA PHE A 12 0.92 -6.34 2.07
C PHE A 12 1.28 -7.18 3.31
N ARG A 13 0.73 -8.40 3.43
CA ARG A 13 1.10 -9.35 4.49
C ARG A 13 2.59 -9.70 4.45
N SER A 14 3.11 -9.97 3.25
CA SER A 14 4.53 -10.30 3.05
C SER A 14 5.42 -9.13 3.46
N SER A 15 5.08 -7.90 3.04
CA SER A 15 5.83 -6.69 3.39
C SER A 15 5.82 -6.43 4.89
N LEU A 16 4.71 -6.63 5.59
CA LEU A 16 4.67 -6.51 7.06
C LEU A 16 5.58 -7.51 7.75
N ALA A 17 5.59 -8.77 7.30
CA ALA A 17 6.47 -9.80 7.85
C ALA A 17 7.95 -9.47 7.60
N GLN A 18 8.30 -8.96 6.42
CA GLN A 18 9.69 -8.66 6.04
C GLN A 18 10.21 -7.37 6.68
N TYR A 19 9.47 -6.26 6.58
CA TYR A 19 9.95 -4.94 6.97
C TYR A 19 9.68 -4.61 8.45
N SER A 20 8.46 -4.83 8.93
CA SER A 20 8.12 -4.49 10.32
C SER A 20 8.82 -5.46 11.28
N GLN A 21 8.57 -6.76 11.11
CA GLN A 21 9.07 -7.76 12.06
C GLN A 21 10.56 -8.05 11.87
N GLY A 22 11.02 -8.10 10.62
CA GLY A 22 12.40 -8.44 10.27
C GLY A 22 13.42 -7.33 10.57
N MET A 23 13.06 -6.06 10.40
CA MET A 23 14.00 -4.94 10.61
C MET A 23 13.86 -4.27 11.97
N HIS A 24 12.65 -4.23 12.54
CA HIS A 24 12.36 -3.49 13.77
C HIS A 24 11.98 -4.39 14.96
N GLY A 25 11.88 -5.70 14.74
CA GLY A 25 11.48 -6.67 15.76
C GLY A 25 9.96 -6.86 15.83
N ALA A 26 9.54 -7.94 16.49
CA ALA A 26 8.13 -8.26 16.62
C ALA A 26 7.45 -7.36 17.65
N ASP A 27 6.39 -6.68 17.22
CA ASP A 27 5.52 -5.88 18.07
C ASP A 27 4.09 -6.46 18.03
N ARG A 28 3.53 -6.77 19.20
CA ARG A 28 2.23 -7.44 19.32
C ARG A 28 1.07 -6.53 18.96
N ASP A 29 1.16 -5.25 19.29
CA ASP A 29 0.09 -4.28 19.02
C ASP A 29 0.04 -3.99 17.52
N LEU A 30 1.20 -3.87 16.87
CA LEU A 30 1.28 -3.74 15.42
C LEU A 30 0.82 -5.00 14.68
N GLN A 31 1.10 -6.20 15.20
CA GLN A 31 0.57 -7.45 14.64
C GLN A 31 -0.96 -7.51 14.73
N HIS A 32 -1.52 -7.14 15.89
CA HIS A 32 -2.97 -7.09 16.09
C HIS A 32 -3.60 -6.07 15.13
N LEU A 33 -3.05 -4.86 15.07
CA LEU A 33 -3.52 -3.81 14.17
C LEU A 33 -3.44 -4.24 12.71
N ALA A 34 -2.35 -4.90 12.30
CA ALA A 34 -2.20 -5.43 10.96
C ALA A 34 -3.28 -6.45 10.62
N ALA A 35 -3.57 -7.39 11.52
CA ALA A 35 -4.62 -8.39 11.32
C ALA A 35 -5.99 -7.72 11.13
N GLU A 36 -6.35 -6.80 12.03
CA GLU A 36 -7.58 -6.01 11.97
C GLU A 36 -7.69 -5.20 10.67
N PHE A 37 -6.61 -4.56 10.25
CA PHE A 37 -6.56 -3.79 9.01
C PHE A 37 -6.78 -4.69 7.79
N ILE A 38 -6.13 -5.86 7.77
CA ILE A 38 -6.24 -6.80 6.68
C ILE A 38 -7.65 -7.38 6.56
N GLU A 39 -8.29 -7.68 7.68
CA GLU A 39 -9.61 -8.32 7.68
C GLU A 39 -10.74 -7.32 7.45
N LYS A 40 -10.64 -6.13 8.04
CA LYS A 40 -11.77 -5.17 8.10
C LYS A 40 -11.63 -4.01 7.12
N VAL A 41 -10.41 -3.60 6.77
CA VAL A 41 -10.17 -2.39 5.95
C VAL A 41 -9.87 -2.74 4.50
N ILE A 42 -8.96 -3.68 4.24
CA ILE A 42 -8.55 -4.01 2.87
C ILE A 42 -9.73 -4.45 2.00
N PRO A 43 -10.60 -5.39 2.42
CA PRO A 43 -11.64 -5.91 1.55
C PRO A 43 -12.67 -4.86 1.08
N PRO A 44 -13.28 -4.03 1.95
CA PRO A 44 -14.25 -3.03 1.50
C PRO A 44 -13.63 -1.89 0.71
N VAL A 45 -12.33 -1.60 0.87
CA VAL A 45 -11.65 -0.54 0.09
C VAL A 45 -11.21 -1.05 -1.29
N LEU A 46 -10.65 -2.25 -1.37
CA LEU A 46 -10.07 -2.75 -2.62
C LEU A 46 -11.06 -3.51 -3.52
N ARG A 47 -12.11 -4.14 -2.96
CA ARG A 47 -13.11 -4.85 -3.79
C ARG A 47 -13.87 -3.89 -4.73
N PRO A 48 -14.28 -2.68 -4.31
CA PRO A 48 -14.93 -1.73 -5.19
C PRO A 48 -14.09 -1.30 -6.39
N LEU A 49 -12.76 -1.30 -6.24
CA LEU A 49 -11.83 -0.95 -7.33
C LEU A 49 -11.91 -1.92 -8.53
N ARG A 50 -12.53 -3.09 -8.35
CA ARG A 50 -12.77 -4.08 -9.42
C ARG A 50 -14.18 -3.99 -10.03
N THR A 51 -15.09 -3.20 -9.46
CA THR A 51 -16.50 -3.12 -9.89
C THR A 51 -16.78 -1.81 -10.63
N GLY A 52 -17.46 -1.92 -11.78
CA GLY A 52 -17.87 -0.76 -12.59
C GLY A 52 -17.28 -0.69 -14.01
N GLY A 53 -16.61 -1.75 -14.49
CA GLY A 53 -16.06 -1.78 -15.86
C GLY A 53 -14.80 -0.94 -16.07
N GLN A 54 -14.21 -0.39 -15.01
CA GLN A 54 -12.89 0.22 -15.07
C GLN A 54 -11.82 -0.86 -14.90
N ASP A 55 -11.12 -1.14 -15.99
CA ASP A 55 -9.93 -1.99 -15.97
C ASP A 55 -8.83 -1.27 -15.17
N ILE A 56 -8.36 -1.89 -14.08
CA ILE A 56 -7.24 -1.34 -13.30
C ILE A 56 -5.99 -1.44 -14.16
N ARG A 57 -5.61 -0.33 -14.80
CA ARG A 57 -4.37 -0.27 -15.58
C ARG A 57 -3.18 -0.15 -14.63
N PRO A 58 -2.20 -1.07 -14.68
CA PRO A 58 -0.97 -0.92 -13.94
C PRO A 58 -0.31 0.42 -14.30
N ARG A 59 0.00 1.22 -13.29
CA ARG A 59 0.78 2.46 -13.41
C ARG A 59 1.91 2.39 -12.40
N LEU A 60 3.06 2.96 -12.75
CA LEU A 60 4.13 3.18 -11.79
C LEU A 60 3.69 4.31 -10.84
N CYS A 61 3.44 3.97 -9.58
CA CYS A 61 3.17 4.91 -8.52
C CYS A 61 4.38 4.99 -7.61
N GLN A 62 4.79 6.19 -7.20
CA GLN A 62 5.78 6.33 -6.15
C GLN A 62 5.11 5.96 -4.81
N GLU A 63 5.50 4.84 -4.21
CA GLU A 63 4.81 4.28 -3.05
C GLU A 63 5.20 4.93 -1.71
N ASN A 64 6.19 5.83 -1.72
CA ASN A 64 6.74 6.48 -0.52
C ASN A 64 6.71 8.01 -0.61
N LEU A 65 5.51 8.55 -0.82
CA LEU A 65 5.24 9.99 -0.91
C LEU A 65 5.09 10.62 0.48
N TRP A 66 6.07 11.40 0.90
CA TRP A 66 6.01 12.26 2.09
C TRP A 66 6.95 13.45 1.93
N ALA A 67 6.86 14.46 2.80
CA ALA A 67 7.60 15.72 2.65
C ALA A 67 9.12 15.54 2.47
N GLY A 68 9.73 14.50 3.06
CA GLY A 68 11.16 14.21 2.90
C GLY A 68 11.56 13.59 1.56
N ASN A 69 10.60 13.02 0.83
CA ASN A 69 10.81 12.39 -0.48
C ASN A 69 10.19 13.19 -1.64
N ILE A 70 9.73 14.42 -1.38
CA ILE A 70 9.12 15.28 -2.38
C ILE A 70 10.01 16.52 -2.54
N ARG A 71 10.36 16.86 -3.78
CA ARG A 71 11.13 18.07 -4.09
C ARG A 71 10.31 19.05 -4.91
N TRP A 72 10.13 20.26 -4.38
CA TRP A 72 9.64 21.39 -5.16
C TRP A 72 10.78 21.99 -5.99
N ILE A 73 10.66 21.96 -7.32
CA ILE A 73 11.62 22.61 -8.21
C ILE A 73 11.05 23.96 -8.65
N LYS A 74 11.48 25.04 -7.98
CA LYS A 74 11.02 26.41 -8.27
C LYS A 74 11.14 26.80 -9.74
N ARG A 75 12.26 26.45 -10.41
CA ARG A 75 12.50 26.79 -11.82
C ARG A 75 11.50 26.14 -12.78
N LEU A 76 10.91 25.01 -12.39
CA LEU A 76 10.00 24.24 -13.23
C LEU A 76 8.55 24.32 -12.71
N GLU A 77 8.31 25.10 -11.65
CA GLU A 77 7.04 25.23 -10.94
C GLU A 77 6.30 23.90 -10.73
N ARG A 78 7.06 22.84 -10.42
CA ARG A 78 6.52 21.49 -10.29
C ARG A 78 7.13 20.72 -9.12
N CYS A 79 6.32 19.82 -8.57
CA CYS A 79 6.77 18.78 -7.66
C CYS A 79 7.39 17.64 -8.46
N VAL A 80 8.54 17.14 -8.00
CA VAL A 80 9.15 15.90 -8.49
C VAL A 80 9.19 14.92 -7.33
N VAL A 81 8.83 13.68 -7.64
CA VAL A 81 8.79 12.53 -6.73
C VAL A 81 9.71 11.44 -7.22
#